data_AF-A0A917JJK7-F1
#
_entry.id   AF-A0A917JJK7-F1
#
_cell.length_a   1.000
_cell.length_b   1.000
_cell.length_c   1.000
_cell.angle_alpha   90.00
_cell.angle_beta   90.00
_cell.angle_gamma   90.00
#
_symmetry.space_group_name_H-M   'P 1'
#
loop_
_entity.id
_entity.type
_entity.pdbx_description
1 polymer ?
#
loop_
_entity_poly.entity_id
_entity_poly.type
_entity_poly.pdbx_seq_one_letter_code
_entity_poly.pdbx_strand_id
1 'polypeptide(L)'
;MSSVCAILGASGHGKVVAELAELNGYSEIKFFDDAWPHKLQVEHWSVVGNTQSLFESIDSYDCIVVAIGNNSVRYSKHREIVEAGAKCPPLIHPKAIVSNYAQIKEGTVVMAGAAVNPFSTIGEACVLNTNSCVDHDCALQDGVHISPNASLAGAVQVGEKAWVGIGAQVRQQIKIGPEAVVGAGATVVKDVPKGKTVVGNPAKIKVSNR
;
A
#
# COMPACT_ATOMS: atom_id res chain seq x y z
N MET A 1 6.64 -27.98 2.65
CA MET A 1 5.41 -27.64 1.91
C MET A 1 5.70 -26.36 1.15
N SER A 2 5.35 -26.30 -0.13
CA SER A 2 5.46 -25.06 -0.91
C SER A 2 4.45 -24.05 -0.38
N SER A 3 4.90 -22.87 0.01
CA SER A 3 4.04 -21.76 0.44
C SER A 3 3.48 -21.03 -0.78
N VAL A 4 2.17 -20.78 -0.80
CA VAL A 4 1.47 -20.21 -1.96
C VAL A 4 0.90 -18.83 -1.60
N CYS A 5 1.21 -17.83 -2.42
CA CYS A 5 0.67 -16.48 -2.31
C CYS A 5 -0.31 -16.20 -3.45
N ALA A 6 -1.53 -15.77 -3.11
CA ALA A 6 -2.47 -15.20 -4.07
C ALA A 6 -2.33 -13.68 -4.12
N ILE A 7 -2.38 -13.11 -5.33
CA ILE A 7 -2.32 -11.68 -5.56
C ILE A 7 -3.54 -11.23 -6.36
N LEU A 8 -4.38 -10.40 -5.75
CA LEU A 8 -5.52 -9.78 -6.42
C LEU A 8 -5.08 -8.47 -7.08
N GLY A 9 -5.05 -8.43 -8.42
CA GLY A 9 -4.66 -7.29 -9.22
C GLY A 9 -3.40 -7.54 -10.04
N ALA A 10 -3.57 -7.84 -11.33
CA ALA A 10 -2.50 -8.31 -12.21
C ALA A 10 -1.90 -7.16 -13.04
N SER A 11 -1.63 -6.01 -12.41
CA SER A 11 -1.11 -4.80 -13.09
C SER A 11 0.38 -4.54 -12.80
N GLY A 12 0.90 -3.37 -13.17
CA GLY A 12 2.28 -2.98 -12.85
C GLY A 12 2.59 -3.00 -11.34
N HIS A 13 1.64 -2.61 -10.49
CA HIS A 13 1.82 -2.73 -9.03
C HIS A 13 1.86 -4.19 -8.59
N GLY A 14 1.03 -5.04 -9.20
CA GLY A 14 1.02 -6.50 -8.99
C GLY A 14 2.37 -7.16 -9.22
N LYS A 15 3.10 -6.76 -10.27
CA LYS A 15 4.45 -7.28 -10.56
C LYS A 15 5.42 -7.05 -9.41
N VAL A 16 5.40 -5.84 -8.82
CA VAL A 16 6.28 -5.49 -7.70
C VAL A 16 5.88 -6.27 -6.43
N VAL A 17 4.58 -6.47 -6.21
CA VAL A 17 4.08 -7.25 -5.07
C VAL A 17 4.40 -8.75 -5.23
N ALA A 18 4.40 -9.28 -6.46
CA ALA A 18 4.78 -10.67 -6.72
C ALA A 18 6.25 -10.94 -6.36
N GLU A 19 7.17 -10.12 -6.86
CA GLU A 19 8.59 -10.22 -6.48
C GLU A 19 8.77 -10.03 -4.96
N LEU A 20 8.02 -9.12 -4.34
CA LEU A 20 8.03 -8.93 -2.90
C LEU A 20 7.60 -10.19 -2.14
N ALA A 21 6.54 -10.89 -2.60
CA ALA A 21 6.10 -12.14 -2.01
C ALA A 21 7.16 -13.24 -2.16
N GLU A 22 7.79 -13.36 -3.33
CA GLU A 22 8.89 -14.31 -3.55
C GLU A 22 10.06 -14.05 -2.57
N LEU A 23 10.42 -12.78 -2.36
CA LEU A 23 11.45 -12.37 -1.40
C LEU A 23 11.06 -12.59 0.08
N ASN A 24 9.76 -12.75 0.37
CA ASN A 24 9.25 -13.16 1.68
C ASN A 24 9.13 -14.69 1.81
N GLY A 25 9.63 -15.45 0.84
CA GLY A 25 9.73 -16.91 0.89
C GLY A 25 8.51 -17.65 0.36
N TYR A 26 7.61 -16.99 -0.37
CA TYR A 26 6.52 -17.65 -1.08
C TYR A 26 7.04 -18.28 -2.38
N SER A 27 6.93 -19.60 -2.49
CA SER A 27 7.48 -20.38 -3.61
C SER A 27 6.58 -20.41 -4.85
N GLU A 28 5.30 -20.11 -4.69
CA GLU A 28 4.32 -20.12 -5.78
C GLU A 28 3.44 -18.86 -5.70
N ILE A 29 3.34 -18.14 -6.82
CA ILE A 29 2.54 -16.92 -6.94
C ILE A 29 1.40 -17.16 -7.92
N LYS A 30 0.16 -16.91 -7.48
CA LYS A 30 -1.04 -16.98 -8.33
C LYS A 30 -1.75 -15.64 -8.40
N PHE A 31 -1.96 -15.13 -9.60
CA PHE A 31 -2.71 -13.90 -9.78
C PHE A 31 -4.20 -14.15 -9.96
N PHE A 32 -4.98 -13.19 -9.49
CA PHE A 32 -6.41 -13.05 -9.73
C PHE A 32 -6.68 -11.65 -10.30
N ASP A 33 -7.50 -11.57 -11.35
CA ASP A 33 -7.82 -10.30 -12.01
C ASP A 33 -9.16 -10.42 -12.75
N ASP A 34 -10.01 -9.41 -12.69
CA ASP A 34 -11.33 -9.45 -13.33
C ASP A 34 -11.26 -9.39 -14.86
N ALA A 35 -10.07 -9.13 -15.44
CA ALA A 35 -9.83 -9.34 -16.86
C ALA A 35 -9.73 -10.85 -17.23
N TRP A 36 -9.68 -11.76 -16.28
CA TRP A 36 -9.75 -13.21 -16.53
C TRP A 36 -11.15 -13.60 -17.06
N PRO A 37 -11.26 -14.49 -18.08
CA PRO A 37 -10.20 -15.29 -18.70
C PRO A 37 -9.49 -14.63 -19.90
N HIS A 38 -9.77 -13.37 -20.22
CA HIS A 38 -9.10 -12.66 -21.32
C HIS A 38 -7.64 -12.29 -21.01
N LYS A 39 -7.26 -12.38 -19.73
CA LYS A 39 -5.90 -12.23 -19.24
C LYS A 39 -5.49 -13.48 -18.47
N LEU A 40 -4.52 -14.21 -19.00
CA LEU A 40 -4.08 -15.52 -18.47
C LEU A 40 -2.72 -15.47 -17.79
N GLN A 41 -1.94 -14.40 -17.97
CA GLN A 41 -0.63 -14.24 -17.36
C GLN A 41 -0.26 -12.77 -17.17
N VAL A 42 0.68 -12.53 -16.26
CA VAL A 42 1.44 -11.28 -16.13
C VAL A 42 2.90 -11.65 -16.10
N GLU A 43 3.64 -11.25 -17.14
CA GLU A 43 5.00 -11.75 -17.38
C GLU A 43 5.01 -13.29 -17.35
N HIS A 44 5.68 -13.90 -16.37
CA HIS A 44 5.77 -15.34 -16.20
C HIS A 44 4.83 -15.90 -15.11
N TRP A 45 4.11 -15.05 -14.37
CA TRP A 45 3.14 -15.49 -13.37
C TRP A 45 1.76 -15.73 -13.99
N SER A 46 1.09 -16.81 -13.60
CA SER A 46 -0.23 -17.18 -14.12
C SER A 46 -1.35 -16.37 -13.46
N VAL A 47 -2.34 -15.96 -14.26
CA VAL A 47 -3.63 -15.44 -13.78
C VAL A 47 -4.64 -16.58 -13.85
N VAL A 48 -5.05 -17.07 -12.68
CA VAL A 48 -5.79 -18.35 -12.55
C VAL A 48 -7.29 -18.18 -12.30
N GLY A 49 -7.76 -16.95 -12.12
CA GLY A 49 -9.16 -16.65 -11.87
C GLY A 49 -9.42 -15.14 -11.77
N ASN A 50 -10.69 -14.80 -11.52
CA ASN A 50 -11.13 -13.44 -11.21
C ASN A 50 -11.29 -13.26 -9.69
N THR A 51 -11.82 -12.12 -9.25
CA THR A 51 -12.08 -11.88 -7.83
C THR A 51 -12.93 -12.99 -7.21
N GLN A 52 -14.03 -13.40 -7.86
CA GLN A 52 -14.94 -14.42 -7.34
C GLN A 52 -14.23 -15.77 -7.11
N SER A 53 -13.40 -16.20 -8.06
CA SER A 53 -12.63 -17.45 -7.93
C SER A 53 -11.63 -17.43 -6.77
N LEU A 54 -11.09 -16.26 -6.41
CA LEU A 54 -10.24 -16.09 -5.23
C LEU A 54 -11.04 -16.36 -3.95
N PHE A 55 -12.24 -15.78 -3.84
CA PHE A 55 -13.11 -15.98 -2.68
C PHE A 55 -13.50 -17.44 -2.48
N GLU A 56 -13.74 -18.18 -3.57
CA GLU A 56 -14.08 -19.61 -3.54
C GLU A 56 -12.93 -20.51 -3.07
N SER A 57 -11.69 -20.01 -3.10
CA SER A 57 -10.48 -20.77 -2.79
C SER A 57 -9.61 -20.11 -1.72
N ILE A 58 -10.18 -19.24 -0.88
CA ILE A 58 -9.44 -18.39 0.07
C ILE A 58 -8.55 -19.18 1.03
N ASP A 59 -9.04 -20.34 1.50
CA ASP A 59 -8.34 -21.22 2.43
C ASP A 59 -7.16 -21.97 1.81
N SER A 60 -7.03 -21.93 0.48
CA SER A 60 -5.96 -22.62 -0.26
C SER A 60 -4.64 -21.85 -0.27
N TYR A 61 -4.60 -20.63 0.29
CA TYR A 61 -3.46 -19.74 0.22
C TYR A 61 -2.88 -19.44 1.61
N ASP A 62 -1.56 -19.41 1.69
CA ASP A 62 -0.84 -19.04 2.92
C ASP A 62 -0.76 -17.52 3.09
N CYS A 63 -0.91 -16.78 1.98
CA CYS A 63 -0.92 -15.33 1.92
C CYS A 63 -1.82 -14.86 0.79
N ILE A 64 -2.63 -13.83 1.06
CA ILE A 64 -3.42 -13.13 0.06
C ILE A 64 -3.13 -11.63 0.17
N VAL A 65 -2.76 -11.01 -0.93
CA VAL A 65 -2.46 -9.57 -0.99
C VAL A 65 -3.24 -8.90 -2.12
N VAL A 66 -3.82 -7.73 -1.83
CA VAL A 66 -4.52 -6.91 -2.82
C VAL A 66 -3.55 -5.90 -3.44
N ALA A 67 -3.02 -6.21 -4.63
CA ALA A 67 -2.07 -5.39 -5.37
C ALA A 67 -2.77 -4.41 -6.34
N ILE A 68 -3.71 -3.62 -5.80
CA ILE A 68 -4.45 -2.59 -6.54
C ILE A 68 -3.95 -1.20 -6.15
N GLY A 69 -3.56 -0.40 -7.14
CA GLY A 69 -3.02 0.95 -6.88
C GLY A 69 -4.06 1.94 -6.33
N ASN A 70 -5.34 1.81 -6.71
CA ASN A 70 -6.40 2.67 -6.19
C ASN A 70 -6.70 2.34 -4.72
N ASN A 71 -6.49 3.31 -3.82
CA ASN A 71 -6.64 3.13 -2.37
C ASN A 71 -8.03 2.63 -1.95
N SER A 72 -9.09 3.24 -2.49
CA SER A 72 -10.46 2.87 -2.13
C SER A 72 -10.80 1.44 -2.55
N VAL A 73 -10.44 1.06 -3.77
CA VAL A 73 -10.66 -0.30 -4.27
C VAL A 73 -9.80 -1.31 -3.50
N ARG A 74 -8.51 -1.00 -3.28
CA ARG A 74 -7.59 -1.87 -2.53
C ARG A 74 -8.11 -2.13 -1.12
N TYR A 75 -8.47 -1.07 -0.40
CA TYR A 75 -8.94 -1.20 0.97
C TYR A 75 -10.28 -1.94 1.06
N SER A 76 -11.25 -1.63 0.19
CA SER A 76 -12.52 -2.38 0.13
C SER A 76 -12.29 -3.87 -0.11
N LYS A 77 -11.47 -4.22 -1.11
CA LYS A 77 -11.18 -5.63 -1.43
C LYS A 77 -10.40 -6.33 -0.32
N HIS A 78 -9.48 -5.63 0.34
CA HIS A 78 -8.78 -6.18 1.49
C HIS A 78 -9.74 -6.52 2.64
N ARG A 79 -10.67 -5.62 2.95
CA ARG A 79 -11.70 -5.86 3.95
C ARG A 79 -12.57 -7.07 3.61
N GLU A 80 -13.03 -7.17 2.37
CA GLU A 80 -13.83 -8.30 1.90
C GLU A 80 -13.09 -9.64 2.08
N ILE A 81 -11.80 -9.73 1.69
CA ILE A 81 -11.05 -11.00 1.83
C ILE A 81 -10.74 -11.34 3.30
N VAL A 82 -10.46 -10.35 4.15
CA VAL A 82 -10.22 -10.57 5.59
C VAL A 82 -11.50 -11.05 6.27
N GLU A 83 -12.65 -10.46 5.95
CA GLU A 83 -13.96 -10.91 6.45
C GLU A 83 -14.29 -12.33 6.00
N ALA A 84 -13.76 -12.75 4.85
CA ALA A 84 -13.87 -14.12 4.35
C ALA A 84 -12.79 -15.09 4.91
N GLY A 85 -11.92 -14.65 5.82
CA GLY A 85 -10.94 -15.50 6.50
C GLY A 85 -9.54 -15.55 5.86
N ALA A 86 -9.23 -14.65 4.92
CA ALA A 86 -7.92 -14.59 4.28
C ALA A 86 -6.78 -14.35 5.26
N LYS A 87 -5.67 -15.06 5.06
CA LYS A 87 -4.38 -14.75 5.71
C LYS A 87 -3.69 -13.63 4.95
N CYS A 88 -3.60 -12.45 5.56
CA CYS A 88 -3.02 -11.27 4.93
C CYS A 88 -1.82 -10.73 5.73
N PRO A 89 -0.74 -11.50 5.98
CA PRO A 89 0.42 -10.96 6.69
C PRO A 89 0.99 -9.76 5.93
N PRO A 90 1.58 -8.77 6.63
CA PRO A 90 2.32 -7.72 5.95
C PRO A 90 3.51 -8.31 5.18
N LEU A 91 3.74 -7.83 3.95
CA LEU A 91 4.91 -8.21 3.18
C LEU A 91 5.94 -7.10 3.24
N ILE A 92 7.17 -7.43 3.67
CA ILE A 92 8.23 -6.46 3.89
C ILE A 92 9.43 -6.85 3.05
N HIS A 93 9.91 -5.92 2.23
CA HIS A 93 11.07 -6.18 1.38
C HIS A 93 12.32 -6.37 2.26
N PRO A 94 13.21 -7.33 1.99
CA PRO A 94 14.43 -7.56 2.81
C PRO A 94 15.39 -6.36 2.90
N LYS A 95 15.25 -5.41 1.97
CA LYS A 95 15.99 -4.13 1.95
C LYS A 95 15.21 -2.93 2.51
N ALA A 96 14.03 -3.15 3.09
CA ALA A 96 13.35 -2.13 3.88
C ALA A 96 13.98 -2.07 5.28
N ILE A 97 13.97 -0.89 5.89
CA ILE A 97 14.43 -0.69 7.26
C ILE A 97 13.20 -0.46 8.12
N VAL A 98 12.78 -1.47 8.88
CA VAL A 98 11.62 -1.38 9.76
C VAL A 98 12.10 -1.49 11.20
N SER A 99 11.76 -0.50 12.03
CA SER A 99 12.06 -0.52 13.45
C SER A 99 11.34 -1.68 14.15
N ASN A 100 12.02 -2.33 15.10
CA ASN A 100 11.40 -3.34 15.98
C ASN A 100 10.28 -2.77 16.87
N TYR A 101 10.18 -1.45 16.98
CA TYR A 101 9.14 -0.74 17.73
C TYR A 101 8.02 -0.19 16.86
N ALA A 102 8.11 -0.36 15.54
CA ALA A 102 7.01 0.00 14.64
C ALA A 102 5.95 -1.10 14.61
N GLN A 103 4.71 -0.72 14.31
CA GLN A 103 3.60 -1.66 14.14
C GLN A 103 3.09 -1.57 12.71
N ILE A 104 2.99 -2.71 12.03
CA ILE A 104 2.50 -2.80 10.66
C ILE A 104 1.39 -3.85 10.62
N LYS A 105 0.19 -3.43 10.23
CA LYS A 105 -0.98 -4.30 10.16
C LYS A 105 -1.08 -5.08 8.85
N GLU A 106 -2.06 -5.97 8.81
CA GLU A 106 -2.35 -6.91 7.73
C GLU A 106 -2.57 -6.25 6.37
N GLY A 107 -2.22 -6.96 5.30
CA GLY A 107 -2.36 -6.52 3.90
C GLY A 107 -1.42 -5.37 3.49
N THR A 108 -0.63 -4.82 4.42
CA THR A 108 0.32 -3.75 4.12
C THR A 108 1.57 -4.28 3.44
N VAL A 109 2.02 -3.56 2.42
CA VAL A 109 3.24 -3.86 1.67
C VAL A 109 4.29 -2.76 1.88
N VAL A 110 5.51 -3.17 2.21
CA VAL A 110 6.66 -2.28 2.42
C VAL A 110 7.74 -2.61 1.40
N MET A 111 7.94 -1.70 0.45
CA MET A 111 8.78 -1.90 -0.72
C MET A 111 10.27 -1.68 -0.43
N ALA A 112 11.10 -2.02 -1.42
CA ALA A 112 12.55 -1.87 -1.34
C ALA A 112 12.98 -0.45 -0.91
N GLY A 113 13.91 -0.39 0.06
CA GLY A 113 14.48 0.87 0.57
C GLY A 113 13.53 1.73 1.38
N ALA A 114 12.26 1.31 1.59
CA ALA A 114 11.37 2.04 2.48
C ALA A 114 11.86 1.98 3.93
N ALA A 115 11.68 3.06 4.68
CA ALA A 115 12.07 3.16 6.09
C ALA A 115 10.85 3.46 6.96
N VAL A 116 10.68 2.70 8.05
CA VAL A 116 9.65 2.89 9.08
C VAL A 116 10.34 2.97 10.44
N ASN A 117 10.35 4.16 11.02
CA ASN A 117 11.08 4.47 12.24
C ASN A 117 10.29 4.12 13.53
N PRO A 118 10.92 4.17 14.71
CA PRO A 118 10.32 3.73 15.97
C PRO A 118 8.97 4.38 16.30
N PHE A 119 8.09 3.59 16.92
CA PHE A 119 6.79 4.00 17.43
C PHE A 119 5.79 4.51 16.39
N SER A 120 6.08 4.29 15.10
CA SER A 120 5.14 4.52 14.03
C SER A 120 4.16 3.35 13.89
N THR A 121 2.89 3.67 13.68
CA THR A 121 1.82 2.70 13.47
C THR A 121 1.29 2.83 12.04
N ILE A 122 1.30 1.71 11.31
CA ILE A 122 0.84 1.60 9.93
C ILE A 122 -0.40 0.71 9.89
N GLY A 123 -1.49 1.26 9.36
CA GLY A 123 -2.79 0.60 9.23
C GLY A 123 -2.79 -0.58 8.24
N GLU A 124 -3.98 -1.12 8.01
CA GLU A 124 -4.23 -2.23 7.09
C GLU A 124 -4.13 -1.78 5.63
N ALA A 125 -3.79 -2.69 4.72
CA ALA A 125 -3.77 -2.45 3.26
C ALA A 125 -3.01 -1.17 2.81
N CYS A 126 -1.99 -0.78 3.57
CA CYS A 126 -1.16 0.37 3.23
C CYS A 126 -0.10 0.00 2.18
N VAL A 127 0.37 0.99 1.45
CA VAL A 127 1.49 0.84 0.52
C VAL A 127 2.57 1.84 0.91
N LEU A 128 3.68 1.33 1.47
CA LEU A 128 4.90 2.10 1.69
C LEU A 128 5.84 1.80 0.53
N ASN A 129 5.83 2.68 -0.47
CA ASN A 129 6.44 2.41 -1.77
C ASN A 129 7.97 2.63 -1.76
N THR A 130 8.63 2.35 -2.88
CA THR A 130 10.09 2.31 -3.00
C THR A 130 10.76 3.57 -2.45
N ASN A 131 11.70 3.40 -1.53
CA ASN A 131 12.42 4.49 -0.86
C ASN A 131 11.52 5.52 -0.15
N SER A 132 10.27 5.18 0.19
CA SER A 132 9.45 6.03 1.04
C SER A 132 9.97 6.05 2.48
N CYS A 133 9.78 7.15 3.20
CA CYS A 133 10.22 7.29 4.58
C CYS A 133 9.05 7.69 5.48
N VAL A 134 8.84 6.93 6.54
CA VAL A 134 7.94 7.24 7.64
C VAL A 134 8.80 7.38 8.90
N ASP A 135 9.02 8.63 9.33
CA ASP A 135 9.83 8.93 10.52
C ASP A 135 9.08 8.57 11.82
N HIS A 136 9.71 8.79 12.96
CA HIS A 136 9.23 8.36 14.28
C HIS A 136 7.83 8.91 14.63
N ASP A 137 7.10 8.17 15.46
CA ASP A 137 5.77 8.55 16.01
C ASP A 137 4.69 8.85 14.96
N CYS A 138 4.85 8.42 13.70
CA CYS A 138 3.84 8.63 12.66
C CYS A 138 2.66 7.65 12.82
N ALA A 139 1.46 8.11 12.45
CA ALA A 139 0.26 7.28 12.46
C ALA A 139 -0.42 7.30 11.09
N LEU A 140 -0.32 6.20 10.35
CA LEU A 140 -0.98 6.01 9.07
C LEU A 140 -2.20 5.12 9.28
N GLN A 141 -3.37 5.62 8.90
CA GLN A 141 -4.62 4.86 8.92
C GLN A 141 -4.69 3.89 7.73
N ASP A 142 -5.77 3.12 7.66
CA ASP A 142 -5.91 2.03 6.69
C ASP A 142 -6.01 2.54 5.23
N GLY A 143 -5.50 1.74 4.29
CA GLY A 143 -5.54 2.02 2.86
C GLY A 143 -4.65 3.19 2.40
N VAL A 144 -3.76 3.71 3.25
CA VAL A 144 -2.86 4.82 2.89
C VAL A 144 -1.82 4.40 1.84
N HIS A 145 -1.47 5.31 0.94
CA HIS A 145 -0.38 5.11 -0.02
C HIS A 145 0.68 6.20 0.11
N ILE A 146 1.86 5.82 0.56
CA ILE A 146 3.07 6.66 0.52
C ILE A 146 3.86 6.26 -0.73
N SER A 147 3.87 7.13 -1.73
CA SER A 147 4.47 6.88 -3.05
C SER A 147 6.00 6.84 -3.00
N PRO A 148 6.68 6.47 -4.11
CA PRO A 148 8.13 6.37 -4.10
C PRO A 148 8.80 7.67 -3.69
N ASN A 149 9.88 7.58 -2.91
CA ASN A 149 10.64 8.73 -2.40
C ASN A 149 9.81 9.78 -1.61
N ALA A 150 8.56 9.50 -1.24
CA ALA A 150 7.81 10.39 -0.37
C ALA A 150 8.28 10.25 1.08
N SER A 151 8.42 11.35 1.79
CA SER A 151 8.98 11.38 3.16
C SER A 151 8.04 12.11 4.13
N LEU A 152 7.73 11.45 5.24
CA LEU A 152 6.98 12.01 6.36
C LEU A 152 7.95 12.23 7.52
N ALA A 153 8.10 13.47 7.98
CA ALA A 153 8.86 13.76 9.20
C ALA A 153 8.07 13.32 10.46
N GLY A 154 8.69 13.46 11.64
CA GLY A 154 8.16 12.91 12.89
C GLY A 154 6.73 13.33 13.23
N ALA A 155 5.98 12.41 13.85
CA ALA A 155 4.62 12.63 14.36
C ALA A 155 3.59 13.10 13.30
N VAL A 156 3.75 12.72 12.03
CA VAL A 156 2.75 12.97 10.98
C VAL A 156 1.59 11.98 11.10
N GLN A 157 0.36 12.47 10.96
CA GLN A 157 -0.86 11.67 10.95
C GLN A 157 -1.45 11.66 9.55
N VAL A 158 -1.71 10.47 9.00
CA VAL A 158 -2.26 10.29 7.65
C VAL A 158 -3.56 9.52 7.72
N GLY A 159 -4.65 10.17 7.32
CA GLY A 159 -6.00 9.61 7.38
C GLY A 159 -6.27 8.53 6.33
N GLU A 160 -7.34 7.77 6.57
CA GLU A 160 -7.72 6.59 5.79
C GLU A 160 -7.76 6.90 4.28
N LYS A 161 -7.24 5.99 3.45
CA LYS A 161 -7.18 6.09 1.98
C LYS A 161 -6.45 7.32 1.43
N ALA A 162 -5.77 8.13 2.23
CA ALA A 162 -5.02 9.27 1.72
C ALA A 162 -3.83 8.82 0.85
N TRP A 163 -3.44 9.66 -0.10
CA TRP A 163 -2.35 9.39 -1.03
C TRP A 163 -1.30 10.49 -0.94
N VAL A 164 -0.08 10.12 -0.54
CA VAL A 164 1.09 10.98 -0.58
C VAL A 164 1.90 10.68 -1.84
N GLY A 165 1.91 11.62 -2.79
CA GLY A 165 2.47 11.46 -4.14
C GLY A 165 4.00 11.36 -4.18
N ILE A 166 4.52 10.88 -5.32
CA ILE A 166 5.95 10.59 -5.51
C ILE A 166 6.82 11.81 -5.17
N GLY A 167 7.84 11.61 -4.34
CA GLY A 167 8.77 12.67 -3.91
C GLY A 167 8.17 13.78 -3.05
N ALA A 168 6.94 13.64 -2.55
CA ALA A 168 6.36 14.62 -1.63
C ALA A 168 7.03 14.59 -0.25
N GLN A 169 7.07 15.74 0.42
CA GLN A 169 7.71 15.93 1.72
C GLN A 169 6.71 16.53 2.70
N VAL A 170 6.55 15.93 3.87
CA VAL A 170 5.59 16.39 4.89
C VAL A 170 6.35 16.79 6.15
N ARG A 171 6.18 18.04 6.57
CA ARG A 171 6.76 18.58 7.81
C ARG A 171 6.23 17.80 9.02
N GLN A 172 6.99 17.78 10.11
CA GLN A 172 6.59 17.13 11.36
C GLN A 172 5.25 17.65 11.88
N GLN A 173 4.53 16.80 12.63
CA GLN A 173 3.27 17.13 13.32
C GLN A 173 2.11 17.58 12.39
N ILE A 174 2.21 17.30 11.09
CA ILE A 174 1.14 17.61 10.14
C ILE A 174 0.08 16.51 10.14
N LYS A 175 -1.18 16.92 10.03
CA LYS A 175 -2.32 16.03 9.79
C LYS A 175 -2.76 16.09 8.33
N ILE A 176 -2.70 14.95 7.65
CA ILE A 176 -3.28 14.73 6.33
C ILE A 176 -4.61 14.02 6.53
N GLY A 177 -5.71 14.67 6.15
CA GLY A 177 -7.06 14.13 6.33
C GLY A 177 -7.34 12.89 5.48
N PRO A 178 -8.39 12.11 5.81
CA PRO A 178 -8.80 10.96 5.01
C PRO A 178 -9.06 11.34 3.56
N GLU A 179 -8.74 10.43 2.63
CA GLU A 179 -8.96 10.60 1.18
C GLU A 179 -8.28 11.85 0.58
N ALA A 180 -7.40 12.52 1.34
CA ALA A 180 -6.63 13.64 0.83
C ALA A 180 -5.55 13.16 -0.14
N VAL A 181 -5.17 14.04 -1.07
CA VAL A 181 -4.13 13.77 -2.05
C VAL A 181 -3.05 14.83 -1.94
N VAL A 182 -1.83 14.42 -1.61
CA VAL A 182 -0.63 15.25 -1.74
C VAL A 182 -0.03 14.95 -3.10
N GLY A 183 0.05 15.94 -3.98
CA GLY A 183 0.58 15.76 -5.33
C GLY A 183 2.08 15.44 -5.33
N ALA A 184 2.56 14.97 -6.49
CA ALA A 184 3.97 14.70 -6.71
C ALA A 184 4.84 15.92 -6.37
N GLY A 185 5.95 15.68 -5.66
CA GLY A 185 6.93 16.70 -5.27
C GLY A 185 6.41 17.80 -4.34
N ALA A 186 5.21 17.67 -3.77
CA ALA A 186 4.64 18.73 -2.93
C ALA A 186 5.32 18.81 -1.56
N THR A 187 5.54 20.02 -1.06
CA THR A 187 6.12 20.28 0.28
C THR A 187 5.03 20.72 1.24
N VAL A 188 4.50 19.80 2.03
CA VAL A 188 3.37 20.03 2.94
C VAL A 188 3.87 20.61 4.26
N VAL A 189 3.51 21.87 4.50
CA VAL A 189 3.90 22.63 5.72
C VAL A 189 2.69 23.03 6.58
N LYS A 190 1.49 22.57 6.23
CA LYS A 190 0.22 22.79 6.94
C LYS A 190 -0.69 21.58 6.77
N ASP A 191 -1.62 21.39 7.72
CA ASP A 191 -2.63 20.33 7.67
C ASP A 191 -3.42 20.35 6.36
N VAL A 192 -3.73 19.15 5.87
CA VAL A 192 -4.49 18.93 4.65
C VAL A 192 -5.89 18.44 5.02
N PRO A 193 -6.96 19.16 4.69
CA PRO A 193 -8.32 18.72 5.01
C PRO A 193 -8.72 17.44 4.26
N LYS A 194 -9.72 16.72 4.81
CA LYS A 194 -10.33 15.53 4.21
C LYS A 194 -10.69 15.77 2.73
N GLY A 195 -10.33 14.83 1.86
CA GLY A 195 -10.69 14.82 0.44
C GLY A 195 -10.11 15.97 -0.39
N LYS A 196 -9.19 16.77 0.17
CA LYS A 196 -8.55 17.87 -0.56
C LYS A 196 -7.27 17.39 -1.24
N THR A 197 -7.02 17.96 -2.42
CA THR A 197 -5.75 17.80 -3.12
C THR A 197 -4.87 19.01 -2.87
N VAL A 198 -3.62 18.80 -2.49
CA VAL A 198 -2.60 19.87 -2.35
C VAL A 198 -1.41 19.62 -3.28
N VAL A 199 -0.84 20.68 -3.85
CA VAL A 199 0.30 20.61 -4.78
C VAL A 199 1.26 21.78 -4.58
N GLY A 200 2.52 21.63 -5.02
CA GLY A 200 3.52 22.70 -5.06
C GLY A 200 4.41 22.81 -3.81
N ASN A 201 5.28 23.82 -3.81
CA ASN A 201 6.19 24.14 -2.71
C ASN A 201 6.11 25.65 -2.36
N PRO A 202 5.52 26.03 -1.21
CA PRO A 202 4.80 25.16 -0.29
C PRO A 202 3.50 24.63 -0.90
N ALA A 203 3.05 23.47 -0.42
CA ALA A 203 1.83 22.83 -0.91
C ALA A 203 0.60 23.69 -0.60
N LYS A 204 -0.23 23.93 -1.61
CA LYS A 204 -1.50 24.67 -1.50
C LYS A 204 -2.63 23.82 -2.06
N ILE A 205 -3.84 24.04 -1.56
CA ILE A 205 -5.05 23.37 -2.09
C ILE A 205 -5.13 23.68 -3.59
N LYS A 206 -5.21 22.61 -4.40
CA LYS A 206 -5.43 22.72 -5.83
C LYS A 206 -6.87 23.19 -6.04
N VAL A 207 -7.02 24.42 -6.48
CA VAL A 207 -8.32 24.93 -6.95
C VAL A 207 -8.51 24.39 -8.36
N SER A 208 -9.59 23.65 -8.60
CA SER A 208 -9.97 23.29 -9.95
C SER A 208 -10.47 24.56 -10.64
N ASN A 209 -9.65 25.12 -11.54
CA ASN A 209 -10.19 26.02 -12.55
C ASN A 209 -10.99 25.12 -13.50
N ARG A 210 -12.32 25.14 -13.35
CA ARG A 210 -13.20 24.74 -14.45
C ARG A 210 -13.12 25.79 -15.55
#